data_AF-A0A9Q0KJG7-F1
#
_entry.id   AF-A0A9Q0KJG7-F1
#
_cell.length_a   1.000
_cell.length_b   1.000
_cell.length_c   1.000
_cell.angle_alpha   90.00
_cell.angle_beta   90.00
_cell.angle_gamma   90.00
#
_symmetry.space_group_name_H-M   'P 1'
#
loop_
_entity.id
_entity.type
_entity.pdbx_description
1 polymer ?
#
loop_
_entity_poly.entity_id
_entity_poly.type
_entity_poly.pdbx_seq_one_letter_code
_entity_poly.pdbx_strand_id
1 'polypeptide(L)'
;MRPQNSELFSTAILLLFLSNFSFTKSVILAERGKSSSLNVIDSCWRRDPNWGKDRQKLARCSVGFAGKMTNNIGVGLIHYQVTDPSDDPLNPRVGTLRHGVTKIRGKVWITFQRDMLITLQKPLLIGSYITIDGRGVNVQIAHGACFLLNGVNNVIIHNLQFHHCNSQAPGPVMGPGAKIVQLGQLDGDAIRVVGSSKVWIDHNTFYECQDGLIDITRASTDITVSNNWFKNHDKVMLLGHHDSFIQDKIMRVTVAFNSFGPNCKQRMPRCSDS
;
A
#
# COMPACT_ATOMS: atom_id res chain seq x y z
N MET A 1 78.54 3.38 54.11
CA MET A 1 78.34 4.32 55.23
C MET A 1 76.98 5.00 55.07
N ARG A 2 76.01 4.66 55.92
CA ARG A 2 74.92 5.56 56.35
C ARG A 2 75.41 6.23 57.65
N PRO A 3 74.98 7.45 58.02
CA PRO A 3 73.68 7.73 58.65
C PRO A 3 73.11 9.11 58.21
N GLN A 4 71.98 9.70 58.62
CA GLN A 4 70.82 9.41 59.48
C GLN A 4 69.71 10.44 59.16
N ASN A 5 68.50 10.14 59.60
CA ASN A 5 67.22 10.86 59.46
C ASN A 5 67.15 12.21 60.21
N SER A 6 66.21 13.09 59.82
CA SER A 6 65.14 13.57 60.73
C SER A 6 64.06 14.39 60.01
N GLU A 7 62.83 14.15 60.43
CA GLU A 7 61.53 14.70 59.98
C GLU A 7 61.31 16.18 60.33
N LEU A 8 60.35 16.85 59.66
CA LEU A 8 59.11 17.37 60.28
C LEU A 8 58.24 18.16 59.29
N PHE A 9 56.94 17.86 59.34
CA PHE A 9 55.83 18.47 58.63
C PHE A 9 55.64 19.96 58.97
N SER A 10 55.30 20.79 57.97
CA SER A 10 54.57 22.03 58.21
C SER A 10 53.60 22.35 57.08
N THR A 11 52.44 22.83 57.53
CA THR A 11 51.11 23.05 56.95
C THR A 11 50.99 24.18 55.90
N ALA A 12 49.79 24.22 55.26
CA ALA A 12 49.09 25.37 54.63
C ALA A 12 49.32 25.57 53.12
N ILE A 13 48.34 25.76 52.21
CA ILE A 13 46.88 25.93 52.24
C ILE A 13 46.34 25.41 50.89
N LEU A 14 45.28 24.58 50.93
CA LEU A 14 44.50 24.15 49.79
C LEU A 14 43.30 25.11 49.62
N LEU A 15 43.25 25.89 48.54
CA LEU A 15 42.04 26.63 48.16
C LEU A 15 41.17 25.74 47.26
N LEU A 16 40.12 25.21 47.88
CA LEU A 16 38.98 24.54 47.26
C LEU A 16 38.13 25.54 46.46
N PHE A 17 37.94 25.29 45.17
CA PHE A 17 36.70 25.68 44.49
C PHE A 17 35.85 24.42 44.28
N LEU A 18 34.90 24.23 45.19
CA LEU A 18 33.81 23.27 45.08
C LEU A 18 32.73 23.89 44.17
N SER A 19 32.61 23.43 42.93
CA SER A 19 31.34 23.56 42.19
C SER A 19 30.55 22.27 42.35
N ASN A 20 29.51 22.34 43.17
CA ASN A 20 28.51 21.30 43.38
C ASN A 20 27.83 20.92 42.05
N PHE A 21 28.21 19.80 41.44
CA PHE A 21 27.35 19.14 40.46
C PHE A 21 26.42 18.20 41.22
N SER A 22 25.21 18.70 41.50
CA SER A 22 24.12 17.90 42.06
C SER A 22 23.68 16.85 41.04
N PHE A 23 23.85 15.58 41.40
CA PHE A 23 23.27 14.45 40.68
C PHE A 23 21.76 14.42 40.94
N THR A 24 20.97 15.00 40.04
CA THR A 24 19.53 14.66 39.94
C THR A 24 19.34 13.69 38.78
N LYS A 25 19.36 12.41 39.10
CA LYS A 25 18.68 11.39 38.28
C LYS A 25 17.18 11.60 38.39
N SER A 26 16.52 11.49 37.23
CA SER A 26 15.09 11.26 36.98
C SER A 26 14.32 12.45 36.43
N VAL A 27 14.10 12.44 35.11
CA VAL A 27 12.73 12.55 34.56
C VAL A 27 12.61 11.54 33.42
N ILE A 28 11.88 10.46 33.68
CA ILE A 28 11.19 9.71 32.62
C ILE A 28 10.01 10.58 32.21
N LEU A 29 10.05 11.10 30.99
CA LEU A 29 8.85 11.40 30.22
C LEU A 29 9.03 10.73 28.87
N ALA A 30 8.85 9.41 28.86
CA ALA A 30 8.24 8.80 27.69
C ALA A 30 6.84 9.41 27.65
N GLU A 31 6.63 10.42 26.80
CA GLU A 31 5.29 10.67 26.32
C GLU A 31 4.83 9.38 25.68
N ARG A 32 4.01 8.63 26.42
CA ARG A 32 3.18 7.58 25.87
C ARG A 32 2.16 8.31 24.99
N GLY A 33 2.63 8.79 23.84
CA GLY A 33 1.81 9.37 22.81
C GLY A 33 0.68 8.38 22.57
N LYS A 34 -0.56 8.87 22.74
CA LYS A 34 -1.82 8.14 22.59
C LYS A 34 -1.61 6.84 21.82
N SER A 35 -1.76 5.71 22.49
CA SER A 35 -2.01 4.45 21.79
C SER A 35 -3.25 4.70 20.93
N SER A 36 -3.06 5.04 19.65
CA SER A 36 -4.16 5.06 18.70
C SER A 36 -4.63 3.62 18.68
N SER A 37 -5.79 3.36 19.27
CA SER A 37 -6.39 2.05 19.20
C SER A 37 -6.46 1.66 17.73
N LEU A 38 -5.69 0.64 17.34
CA LEU A 38 -5.72 0.12 15.99
C LEU A 38 -7.17 -0.21 15.63
N ASN A 39 -7.62 0.17 14.43
CA ASN A 39 -8.96 -0.17 13.98
C ASN A 39 -9.12 -1.69 13.82
N VAL A 40 -10.34 -2.14 13.48
CA VAL A 40 -10.68 -3.57 13.43
C VAL A 40 -9.84 -4.35 12.41
N ILE A 41 -9.43 -3.71 11.32
CA ILE A 41 -8.60 -4.32 10.27
C ILE A 41 -7.17 -4.44 10.79
N ASP A 42 -6.59 -3.34 11.27
CA ASP A 42 -5.20 -3.31 11.71
C ASP A 42 -4.95 -4.13 12.97
N SER A 43 -5.89 -4.10 13.92
CA SER A 43 -5.80 -4.90 15.14
C SER A 43 -5.76 -6.40 14.87
N CYS A 44 -6.28 -6.87 13.74
CA CYS A 44 -6.28 -8.28 13.34
C CYS A 44 -4.90 -8.81 12.91
N TRP A 45 -4.06 -7.97 12.28
CA TRP A 45 -2.75 -8.41 11.78
C TRP A 45 -1.55 -7.66 12.37
N ARG A 46 -1.64 -6.35 12.62
CA ARG A 46 -0.50 -5.54 13.10
C ARG A 46 -0.08 -5.87 14.54
N ARG A 47 -0.98 -6.46 15.33
CA ARG A 47 -0.64 -6.94 16.69
C ARG A 47 0.32 -8.12 16.67
N ASP A 48 0.45 -8.81 15.54
CA ASP A 48 1.40 -9.88 15.37
C ASP A 48 2.78 -9.31 15.03
N PRO A 49 3.77 -9.35 15.95
CA PRO A 49 5.11 -8.84 15.65
C PRO A 49 5.80 -9.64 14.54
N ASN A 50 5.31 -10.84 14.22
CA ASN A 50 5.83 -11.71 13.18
C ASN A 50 5.02 -11.65 11.88
N TRP A 51 4.23 -10.59 11.63
CA TRP A 51 3.46 -10.43 10.38
C TRP A 51 4.34 -10.61 9.11
N GLY A 52 5.64 -10.30 9.18
CA GLY A 52 6.58 -10.47 8.08
C GLY A 52 6.85 -11.94 7.73
N LYS A 53 6.73 -12.86 8.71
CA LYS A 53 6.86 -14.31 8.54
C LYS A 53 5.54 -14.96 8.09
N ASP A 54 4.40 -14.36 8.44
CA ASP A 54 3.06 -14.81 8.04
C ASP A 54 2.31 -13.67 7.34
N ARG A 55 2.78 -13.33 6.14
CA ARG A 55 2.18 -12.25 5.34
C ARG A 55 0.71 -12.54 5.00
N GLN A 56 0.37 -13.80 4.80
CA GLN A 56 -0.92 -14.29 4.34
C GLN A 56 -2.03 -14.11 5.36
N LYS A 57 -1.70 -14.03 6.66
CA LYS A 57 -2.67 -13.69 7.72
C LYS A 57 -3.48 -12.43 7.43
N LEU A 58 -2.89 -11.46 6.73
CA LEU A 58 -3.55 -10.23 6.27
C LEU A 58 -4.89 -10.52 5.55
N ALA A 59 -4.95 -11.57 4.73
CA ALA A 59 -6.14 -11.91 3.94
C ALA A 59 -7.37 -12.25 4.81
N ARG A 60 -7.18 -12.56 6.10
CA ARG A 60 -8.25 -12.82 7.07
C ARG A 60 -8.72 -11.56 7.80
N CYS A 61 -8.11 -10.41 7.54
CA CYS A 61 -8.36 -9.18 8.29
C CYS A 61 -9.25 -8.15 7.59
N SER A 62 -9.49 -8.31 6.29
CA SER A 62 -10.49 -7.52 5.57
C SER A 62 -11.88 -7.60 6.23
N VAL A 63 -12.63 -6.50 6.13
CA VAL A 63 -14.01 -6.34 6.61
C VAL A 63 -14.83 -5.63 5.53
N GLY A 64 -16.12 -5.37 5.79
CA GLY A 64 -17.01 -4.73 4.81
C GLY A 64 -17.43 -5.70 3.69
N PHE A 65 -17.84 -5.15 2.55
CA PHE A 65 -18.44 -5.94 1.47
C PHE A 65 -17.43 -6.88 0.77
N ALA A 66 -16.14 -6.53 0.70
CA ALA A 66 -15.13 -7.50 0.24
C ALA A 66 -15.12 -8.76 1.13
N GLY A 67 -15.48 -8.64 2.40
CA GLY A 67 -15.42 -9.74 3.35
C GLY A 67 -13.99 -10.27 3.49
N LYS A 68 -13.86 -11.52 3.93
CA LYS A 68 -12.56 -12.18 4.09
C LYS A 68 -12.00 -12.57 2.71
N MET A 69 -10.71 -12.32 2.51
CA MET A 69 -10.00 -12.57 1.25
C MET A 69 -9.32 -13.95 1.25
N THR A 70 -9.94 -14.95 1.88
CA THR A 70 -9.32 -16.28 2.12
C THR A 70 -9.06 -17.08 0.84
N ASN A 71 -9.70 -16.71 -0.27
CA ASN A 71 -9.46 -17.32 -1.57
C ASN A 71 -8.08 -16.95 -2.16
N ASN A 72 -7.44 -15.89 -1.66
CA ASN A 72 -6.10 -15.47 -2.07
C ASN A 72 -4.98 -16.29 -1.41
N ILE A 73 -5.30 -17.21 -0.49
CA ILE A 73 -4.33 -17.98 0.28
C ILE A 73 -4.63 -19.49 0.23
N GLY A 74 -3.80 -20.28 0.91
CA GLY A 74 -3.97 -21.73 1.05
C GLY A 74 -3.35 -22.52 -0.09
N VAL A 75 -3.92 -23.71 -0.36
CA VAL A 75 -3.41 -24.64 -1.37
C VAL A 75 -3.30 -23.96 -2.73
N GLY A 76 -2.16 -24.17 -3.40
CA GLY A 76 -1.85 -23.64 -4.72
C GLY A 76 -1.39 -22.18 -4.72
N LEU A 77 -1.09 -21.57 -3.56
CA LEU A 77 -0.52 -20.24 -3.49
C LEU A 77 0.92 -20.23 -4.02
N ILE A 78 1.18 -19.35 -4.97
CA ILE A 78 2.51 -19.09 -5.51
C ILE A 78 3.02 -17.79 -4.89
N HIS A 79 4.21 -17.84 -4.29
CA HIS A 79 4.92 -16.65 -3.82
C HIS A 79 5.80 -16.13 -4.95
N TYR A 80 5.67 -14.85 -5.27
CA TYR A 80 6.47 -14.20 -6.31
C TYR A 80 7.08 -12.92 -5.77
N GLN A 81 8.40 -12.79 -5.85
CA GLN A 81 9.10 -11.58 -5.44
C GLN A 81 9.52 -10.78 -6.67
N VAL A 82 9.09 -9.52 -6.74
CA VAL A 82 9.56 -8.57 -7.73
C VAL A 82 10.99 -8.15 -7.37
N THR A 83 11.89 -8.26 -8.33
CA THR A 83 13.33 -7.92 -8.21
C THR A 83 13.76 -6.87 -9.24
N ASP A 84 12.99 -6.72 -10.33
CA ASP A 84 13.26 -5.81 -11.43
C ASP A 84 12.10 -4.78 -11.56
N PRO A 85 12.35 -3.47 -11.40
CA PRO A 85 11.32 -2.44 -11.50
C PRO A 85 10.98 -2.06 -12.94
N SER A 86 11.69 -2.60 -13.94
CA SER A 86 11.38 -2.32 -15.35
C SER A 86 10.04 -2.91 -15.77
N ASP A 87 9.49 -2.34 -16.85
CA ASP A 87 8.24 -2.80 -17.46
C ASP A 87 8.45 -3.00 -18.95
N ASP A 88 7.98 -4.13 -19.47
CA ASP A 88 7.77 -4.36 -20.90
C ASP A 88 6.30 -4.75 -21.06
N PRO A 89 5.47 -3.93 -21.74
CA PRO A 89 4.04 -4.13 -21.80
C PRO A 89 3.63 -5.38 -22.58
N LEU A 90 4.50 -5.95 -23.42
CA LEU A 90 4.20 -7.10 -24.28
C LEU A 90 4.97 -8.35 -23.89
N ASN A 91 6.22 -8.21 -23.45
CA ASN A 91 7.12 -9.30 -23.13
C ASN A 91 7.71 -9.15 -21.72
N PRO A 92 6.86 -9.17 -20.67
CA PRO A 92 7.34 -8.94 -19.31
C PRO A 92 8.30 -10.05 -18.88
N ARG A 93 9.49 -9.65 -18.44
CA ARG A 93 10.56 -10.55 -18.00
C ARG A 93 10.30 -11.07 -16.59
N VAL A 94 10.75 -12.29 -16.30
CA VAL A 94 10.77 -12.84 -14.93
C VAL A 94 11.48 -11.85 -14.01
N GLY A 95 10.95 -11.64 -12.81
CA GLY A 95 11.42 -10.63 -11.85
C GLY A 95 10.65 -9.31 -11.90
N THR A 96 9.94 -9.00 -12.99
CA THR A 96 9.11 -7.80 -13.10
C THR A 96 7.73 -7.99 -12.46
N LEU A 97 7.10 -6.87 -12.05
CA LEU A 97 5.73 -6.88 -11.53
C LEU A 97 4.74 -7.41 -12.58
N ARG A 98 4.83 -6.93 -13.83
CA ARG A 98 3.92 -7.37 -14.90
C ARG A 98 3.99 -8.87 -15.14
N HIS A 99 5.18 -9.46 -15.10
CA HIS A 99 5.31 -10.92 -15.24
C HIS A 99 4.57 -11.65 -14.12
N GLY A 100 4.78 -11.25 -12.86
CA GLY A 100 4.14 -11.87 -11.70
C GLY A 100 2.61 -11.82 -11.75
N VAL A 101 2.06 -10.71 -12.23
CA VAL A 101 0.61 -10.50 -12.30
C VAL A 101 -0.04 -11.19 -13.52
N THR A 102 0.67 -11.32 -14.64
CA THR A 102 0.05 -11.69 -15.93
C THR A 102 0.45 -13.07 -16.44
N LYS A 103 1.68 -13.53 -16.18
CA LYS A 103 2.23 -14.79 -16.72
C LYS A 103 2.01 -15.98 -15.80
N ILE A 104 1.90 -15.75 -14.50
CA ILE A 104 1.69 -16.81 -13.50
C ILE A 104 0.19 -17.12 -13.40
N ARG A 105 -0.16 -18.42 -13.44
CA ARG A 105 -1.55 -18.89 -13.32
C ARG A 105 -1.85 -19.30 -11.88
N GLY A 106 -3.08 -19.05 -11.45
CA GLY A 106 -3.56 -19.42 -10.12
C GLY A 106 -3.44 -18.27 -9.11
N LYS A 107 -3.31 -18.62 -7.83
CA LYS A 107 -3.23 -17.65 -6.74
C LYS A 107 -1.79 -17.17 -6.58
N VAL A 108 -1.57 -15.86 -6.60
CA VAL A 108 -0.21 -15.31 -6.51
C VAL A 108 -0.14 -14.27 -5.41
N TRP A 109 0.80 -14.46 -4.48
CA TRP A 109 1.17 -13.46 -3.49
C TRP A 109 2.46 -12.77 -3.91
N ILE A 110 2.33 -11.54 -4.38
CA ILE A 110 3.41 -10.72 -4.90
C ILE A 110 4.00 -9.87 -3.77
N THR A 111 5.31 -9.97 -3.58
CA THR A 111 6.10 -9.11 -2.69
C THR A 111 7.23 -8.42 -3.47
N PHE A 112 7.98 -7.55 -2.81
CA PHE A 112 9.04 -6.77 -3.45
C PHE A 112 10.34 -6.95 -2.66
N GLN A 113 11.46 -7.08 -3.36
CA GLN A 113 12.76 -7.32 -2.76
C GLN A 113 13.31 -6.10 -2.01
N ARG A 114 13.01 -4.91 -2.52
CA ARG A 114 13.56 -3.61 -2.07
C ARG A 114 12.62 -2.49 -2.46
N ASP A 115 12.98 -1.27 -2.08
CA ASP A 115 12.30 -0.07 -2.55
C ASP A 115 12.37 0.03 -4.07
N MET A 116 11.24 0.38 -4.69
CA MET A 116 11.09 0.42 -6.14
C MET A 116 10.21 1.59 -6.57
N LEU A 117 10.67 2.30 -7.60
CA LEU A 117 9.85 3.14 -8.46
C LEU A 117 9.58 2.37 -9.75
N ILE A 118 8.33 2.00 -10.00
CA ILE A 118 7.90 1.23 -11.16
C ILE A 118 7.09 2.17 -12.06
N THR A 119 7.66 2.49 -13.22
CA THR A 119 6.97 3.24 -14.27
C THR A 119 6.42 2.27 -15.30
N LEU A 120 5.10 2.05 -15.26
CA LEU A 120 4.42 1.18 -16.21
C LEU A 120 4.28 1.87 -17.56
N GLN A 121 4.75 1.23 -18.63
CA GLN A 121 4.68 1.80 -19.98
C GLN A 121 3.26 1.77 -20.56
N LYS A 122 2.45 0.82 -20.08
CA LYS A 122 1.02 0.66 -20.43
C LYS A 122 0.24 0.18 -19.20
N PRO A 123 -1.10 0.27 -19.19
CA PRO A 123 -1.91 -0.17 -18.07
C PRO A 123 -1.58 -1.61 -17.65
N LEU A 124 -1.49 -1.86 -16.35
CA LEU A 124 -1.23 -3.20 -15.82
C LEU A 124 -2.56 -3.88 -15.51
N LEU A 125 -2.91 -4.91 -16.28
CA LEU A 125 -4.11 -5.70 -16.07
C LEU A 125 -3.87 -6.68 -14.91
N ILE A 126 -4.55 -6.45 -13.79
CA ILE A 126 -4.47 -7.32 -12.63
C ILE A 126 -5.42 -8.51 -12.83
N GLY A 127 -4.89 -9.73 -12.71
CA GLY A 127 -5.68 -10.97 -12.79
C GLY A 127 -6.46 -11.28 -11.51
N SER A 128 -7.36 -12.26 -11.58
CA SER A 128 -8.03 -12.80 -10.40
C SER A 128 -7.06 -13.53 -9.47
N TYR A 129 -7.39 -13.59 -8.17
CA TYR A 129 -6.61 -14.27 -7.13
C TYR A 129 -5.18 -13.73 -6.93
N ILE A 130 -4.97 -12.45 -7.25
CA ILE A 130 -3.71 -11.75 -7.08
C ILE A 130 -3.71 -10.95 -5.78
N THR A 131 -2.64 -11.06 -5.01
CA THR A 131 -2.32 -10.15 -3.90
C THR A 131 -1.04 -9.43 -4.21
N ILE A 132 -1.06 -8.10 -4.19
CA ILE A 132 0.14 -7.26 -4.29
C ILE A 132 0.38 -6.65 -2.91
N ASP A 133 1.45 -7.08 -2.25
CA ASP A 133 1.79 -6.75 -0.88
C ASP A 133 3.13 -6.00 -0.82
N GLY A 134 3.04 -4.67 -0.72
CA GLY A 134 4.19 -3.78 -0.60
C GLY A 134 4.77 -3.65 0.81
N ARG A 135 4.31 -4.42 1.81
CA ARG A 135 4.80 -4.24 3.19
C ARG A 135 6.30 -4.52 3.30
N GLY A 136 6.99 -3.68 4.06
CA GLY A 136 8.42 -3.82 4.41
C GLY A 136 9.37 -3.05 3.49
N VAL A 137 8.86 -2.47 2.41
CA VAL A 137 9.62 -1.64 1.46
C VAL A 137 8.74 -0.51 0.93
N ASN A 138 9.33 0.49 0.29
CA ASN A 138 8.62 1.56 -0.38
C ASN A 138 8.45 1.27 -1.87
N VAL A 139 7.23 0.98 -2.30
CA VAL A 139 6.89 0.69 -3.71
C VAL A 139 6.00 1.79 -4.26
N GLN A 140 6.47 2.44 -5.32
CA GLN A 140 5.80 3.53 -6.01
C GLN A 140 5.43 3.08 -7.44
N ILE A 141 4.17 3.22 -7.81
CA ILE A 141 3.67 3.06 -9.19
C ILE A 141 3.40 4.47 -9.72
N ALA A 142 4.25 4.97 -10.61
CA ALA A 142 4.21 6.39 -10.97
C ALA A 142 4.82 6.75 -12.32
N HIS A 143 4.48 7.96 -12.77
CA HIS A 143 4.97 8.62 -13.99
C HIS A 143 4.62 7.93 -15.32
N GLY A 144 3.76 6.92 -15.27
CA GLY A 144 3.31 6.16 -16.43
C GLY A 144 1.85 5.76 -16.28
N ALA A 145 1.50 4.60 -16.80
CA ALA A 145 0.19 4.00 -16.54
C ALA A 145 0.10 3.46 -15.11
N CYS A 146 -1.12 3.09 -14.69
CA CYS A 146 -1.36 2.45 -13.40
C CYS A 146 -2.27 1.21 -13.57
N PHE A 147 -3.05 0.84 -12.56
CA PHE A 147 -3.67 -0.49 -12.50
C PHE A 147 -5.07 -0.52 -13.09
N LEU A 148 -5.36 -1.60 -13.82
CA LEU A 148 -6.69 -1.92 -14.34
C LEU A 148 -7.14 -3.31 -13.86
N LEU A 149 -8.26 -3.36 -13.16
CA LEU A 149 -8.99 -4.57 -12.80
C LEU A 149 -10.22 -4.62 -13.70
N ASN A 150 -10.29 -5.60 -14.61
CA ASN A 150 -11.36 -5.69 -15.59
C ASN A 150 -11.93 -7.12 -15.64
N GLY A 151 -13.14 -7.31 -15.10
CA GLY A 151 -13.79 -8.62 -15.07
C GLY A 151 -13.10 -9.63 -14.15
N VAL A 152 -12.43 -9.18 -13.09
CA VAL A 152 -11.63 -10.05 -12.21
C VAL A 152 -12.21 -10.13 -10.81
N ASN A 153 -11.72 -11.10 -10.02
CA ASN A 153 -12.15 -11.25 -8.65
C ASN A 153 -11.05 -11.71 -7.69
N ASN A 154 -11.29 -11.52 -6.39
CA ASN A 154 -10.36 -11.90 -5.32
C ASN A 154 -9.00 -11.19 -5.49
N VAL A 155 -8.98 -9.86 -5.45
CA VAL A 155 -7.76 -9.06 -5.61
C VAL A 155 -7.48 -8.26 -4.34
N ILE A 156 -6.24 -8.29 -3.85
CA ILE A 156 -5.77 -7.46 -2.73
C ILE A 156 -4.66 -6.54 -3.24
N ILE A 157 -4.81 -5.24 -3.03
CA ILE A 157 -3.77 -4.23 -3.32
C ILE A 157 -3.43 -3.55 -2.00
N HIS A 158 -2.23 -3.81 -1.50
CA HIS A 158 -1.86 -3.42 -0.14
C HIS A 158 -0.48 -2.78 -0.03
N ASN A 159 -0.42 -1.64 0.66
CA ASN A 159 0.80 -0.93 1.03
C ASN A 159 1.66 -0.45 -0.17
N LEU A 160 1.03 0.17 -1.16
CA LEU A 160 1.70 0.80 -2.32
C LEU A 160 1.46 2.31 -2.35
N GLN A 161 2.30 3.03 -3.10
CA GLN A 161 2.05 4.43 -3.45
C GLN A 161 1.72 4.54 -4.94
N PHE A 162 0.66 5.27 -5.27
CA PHE A 162 0.28 5.57 -6.64
C PHE A 162 0.25 7.09 -6.82
N HIS A 163 0.99 7.59 -7.80
CA HIS A 163 1.00 9.02 -8.10
C HIS A 163 1.47 9.32 -9.51
N HIS A 164 1.09 10.49 -10.05
CA HIS A 164 1.50 10.90 -11.39
C HIS A 164 1.13 9.85 -12.45
N CYS A 165 -0.01 9.17 -12.28
CA CYS A 165 -0.56 8.25 -13.28
C CYS A 165 -1.07 9.06 -14.47
N ASN A 166 -0.65 8.70 -15.67
CA ASN A 166 -0.94 9.40 -16.91
C ASN A 166 -1.84 8.53 -17.81
N SER A 167 -2.74 9.20 -18.52
CA SER A 167 -3.58 8.64 -19.58
C SER A 167 -2.76 7.93 -20.64
N GLN A 168 -3.35 6.87 -21.21
CA GLN A 168 -2.66 5.95 -22.10
C GLN A 168 -3.42 5.82 -23.41
N ALA A 169 -2.70 6.07 -24.50
CA ALA A 169 -3.19 5.78 -25.84
C ALA A 169 -3.53 4.29 -26.00
N PRO A 170 -4.51 3.94 -26.86
CA PRO A 170 -4.83 2.56 -27.20
C PRO A 170 -3.60 1.73 -27.54
N GLY A 171 -3.64 0.43 -27.24
CA GLY A 171 -2.55 -0.45 -27.57
C GLY A 171 -2.64 -1.84 -26.97
N PRO A 172 -1.85 -2.78 -27.49
CA PRO A 172 -1.75 -4.12 -26.94
C PRO A 172 -1.00 -4.12 -25.61
N VAL A 173 -1.40 -4.99 -24.70
CA VAL A 173 -0.73 -5.26 -23.43
C VAL A 173 -0.79 -6.74 -23.09
N MET A 174 0.19 -7.23 -22.34
CA MET A 174 0.12 -8.53 -21.70
C MET A 174 -0.92 -8.49 -20.58
N GLY A 175 -1.94 -9.33 -20.72
CA GLY A 175 -3.00 -9.55 -19.75
C GLY A 175 -2.89 -10.91 -19.04
N PRO A 176 -3.76 -11.15 -18.05
CA PRO A 176 -3.77 -12.36 -17.24
C PRO A 176 -3.84 -13.66 -18.08
N GLY A 177 -3.11 -14.68 -17.64
CA GLY A 177 -3.02 -15.95 -18.35
C GLY A 177 -2.11 -15.90 -19.58
N ALA A 178 -1.19 -14.95 -19.62
CA ALA A 178 -0.23 -14.71 -20.70
C ALA A 178 -0.86 -14.36 -22.06
N LYS A 179 -2.00 -13.67 -22.06
CA LYS A 179 -2.74 -13.30 -23.28
C LYS A 179 -2.52 -11.85 -23.64
N ILE A 180 -2.27 -11.55 -24.92
CA ILE A 180 -2.29 -10.17 -25.39
C ILE A 180 -3.74 -9.67 -25.43
N VAL A 181 -3.96 -8.50 -24.85
CA VAL A 181 -5.26 -7.80 -24.80
C VAL A 181 -5.10 -6.46 -25.47
N GLN A 182 -6.01 -6.12 -26.38
CA GLN A 182 -6.07 -4.79 -26.98
C GLN A 182 -6.86 -3.86 -26.07
N LEU A 183 -6.23 -2.80 -25.57
CA LEU A 183 -6.90 -1.76 -24.80
C LEU A 183 -7.27 -0.58 -25.69
N GLY A 184 -8.40 0.06 -25.37
CA GLY A 184 -8.74 1.39 -25.85
C GLY A 184 -7.99 2.47 -25.09
N GLN A 185 -8.39 3.73 -25.30
CA GLN A 185 -7.92 4.87 -24.53
C GLN A 185 -8.30 4.66 -23.06
N LEU A 186 -7.35 4.86 -22.14
CA LEU A 186 -7.61 4.89 -20.71
C LEU A 186 -7.15 6.21 -20.12
N ASP A 187 -7.93 6.69 -19.15
CA ASP A 187 -7.62 7.88 -18.37
C ASP A 187 -6.48 7.59 -17.37
N GLY A 188 -5.90 8.65 -16.82
CA GLY A 188 -4.79 8.55 -15.88
C GLY A 188 -5.26 8.31 -14.44
N ASP A 189 -6.10 7.30 -14.22
CA ASP A 189 -6.53 6.86 -12.89
C ASP A 189 -5.46 6.00 -12.21
N ALA A 190 -5.33 6.06 -10.88
CA ALA A 190 -4.40 5.17 -10.17
C ALA A 190 -4.88 3.71 -10.12
N ILE A 191 -6.14 3.47 -9.73
CA ILE A 191 -6.74 2.14 -9.78
C ILE A 191 -8.13 2.25 -10.40
N ARG A 192 -8.32 1.56 -11.51
CA ARG A 192 -9.61 1.43 -12.15
C ARG A 192 -10.16 0.00 -12.01
N VAL A 193 -11.39 -0.11 -11.52
CA VAL A 193 -12.09 -1.37 -11.25
C VAL A 193 -13.37 -1.41 -12.06
N VAL A 194 -13.46 -2.37 -12.97
CA VAL A 194 -14.54 -2.47 -13.95
C VAL A 194 -15.09 -3.89 -13.93
N GLY A 195 -16.40 -4.08 -13.72
CA GLY A 195 -17.04 -5.40 -13.73
C GLY A 195 -16.40 -6.43 -12.80
N SER A 196 -15.80 -6.00 -11.69
CA SER A 196 -14.98 -6.85 -10.84
C SER A 196 -15.59 -7.03 -9.46
N SER A 197 -15.25 -8.11 -8.77
CA SER A 197 -15.79 -8.39 -7.44
C SER A 197 -14.76 -8.88 -6.44
N LYS A 198 -15.04 -8.80 -5.13
CA LYS A 198 -14.07 -9.21 -4.09
C LYS A 198 -12.72 -8.53 -4.27
N VAL A 199 -12.71 -7.20 -4.17
CA VAL A 199 -11.49 -6.38 -4.27
C VAL A 199 -11.26 -5.66 -2.95
N TRP A 200 -10.03 -5.71 -2.46
CA TRP A 200 -9.62 -5.02 -1.24
C TRP A 200 -8.43 -4.10 -1.52
N ILE A 201 -8.66 -2.79 -1.40
CA ILE A 201 -7.66 -1.73 -1.60
C ILE A 201 -7.33 -1.17 -0.22
N ASP A 202 -6.17 -1.51 0.33
CA ASP A 202 -5.83 -1.26 1.73
C ASP A 202 -4.45 -0.64 1.94
N HIS A 203 -4.32 0.35 2.84
CA HIS A 203 -3.02 0.94 3.20
C HIS A 203 -2.21 1.55 2.05
N ASN A 204 -2.86 1.95 0.96
CA ASN A 204 -2.17 2.60 -0.15
C ASN A 204 -2.17 4.11 0.03
N THR A 205 -1.19 4.79 -0.58
CA THR A 205 -1.15 6.25 -0.67
C THR A 205 -1.42 6.66 -2.11
N PHE A 206 -2.31 7.64 -2.32
CA PHE A 206 -2.76 8.09 -3.63
C PHE A 206 -2.69 9.61 -3.73
N TYR A 207 -2.09 10.14 -4.80
CA TYR A 207 -2.01 11.58 -5.04
C TYR A 207 -1.65 11.95 -6.48
N GLU A 208 -1.97 13.17 -6.91
CA GLU A 208 -1.43 13.81 -8.13
C GLU A 208 -1.49 12.94 -9.40
N CYS A 209 -2.59 12.23 -9.62
CA CYS A 209 -2.83 11.52 -10.88
C CYS A 209 -3.47 12.45 -11.93
N GLN A 210 -3.46 12.08 -13.21
CA GLN A 210 -3.97 12.96 -14.26
C GLN A 210 -5.50 13.11 -14.21
N ASP A 211 -6.24 12.03 -13.87
CA ASP A 211 -7.72 12.10 -13.71
C ASP A 211 -8.19 11.74 -12.30
N GLY A 212 -8.65 10.52 -12.06
CA GLY A 212 -9.08 10.04 -10.75
C GLY A 212 -7.98 9.37 -9.92
N LEU A 213 -8.22 9.10 -8.63
CA LEU A 213 -7.38 8.15 -7.88
C LEU A 213 -7.99 6.75 -7.94
N ILE A 214 -9.27 6.61 -7.58
CA ILE A 214 -9.98 5.34 -7.65
C ILE A 214 -11.26 5.52 -8.47
N ASP A 215 -11.44 4.68 -9.49
CA ASP A 215 -12.67 4.59 -10.27
C ASP A 215 -13.24 3.16 -10.20
N ILE A 216 -14.47 3.01 -9.67
CA ILE A 216 -15.15 1.72 -9.51
C ILE A 216 -16.48 1.78 -10.26
N THR A 217 -16.60 1.01 -11.35
CA THR A 217 -17.72 1.12 -12.30
C THR A 217 -18.20 -0.23 -12.82
N ARG A 218 -19.30 -0.20 -13.58
CA ARG A 218 -19.86 -1.31 -14.36
C ARG A 218 -20.14 -2.56 -13.52
N ALA A 219 -21.07 -2.47 -12.59
CA ALA A 219 -21.55 -3.56 -11.73
C ALA A 219 -20.47 -4.17 -10.82
N SER A 220 -19.38 -3.43 -10.55
CA SER A 220 -18.37 -3.86 -9.60
C SER A 220 -18.96 -3.92 -8.18
N THR A 221 -18.73 -5.00 -7.44
CA THR A 221 -19.39 -5.26 -6.16
C THR A 221 -18.49 -6.00 -5.18
N ASP A 222 -18.86 -6.07 -3.90
CA ASP A 222 -18.03 -6.70 -2.86
C ASP A 222 -16.63 -6.09 -2.80
N ILE A 223 -16.57 -4.76 -2.67
CA ILE A 223 -15.30 -4.02 -2.59
C ILE A 223 -15.16 -3.36 -1.23
N THR A 224 -13.95 -3.36 -0.70
CA THR A 224 -13.56 -2.58 0.47
C THR A 224 -12.36 -1.71 0.13
N VAL A 225 -12.48 -0.40 0.38
CA VAL A 225 -11.41 0.59 0.29
C VAL A 225 -11.13 1.08 1.70
N SER A 226 -10.00 0.68 2.28
CA SER A 226 -9.71 0.94 3.70
C SER A 226 -8.31 1.41 4.01
N ASN A 227 -8.14 2.19 5.08
CA ASN A 227 -6.82 2.64 5.58
C ASN A 227 -5.93 3.31 4.54
N ASN A 228 -6.47 3.79 3.42
CA ASN A 228 -5.70 4.46 2.40
C ASN A 228 -5.52 5.94 2.76
N TRP A 229 -4.46 6.54 2.24
CA TRP A 229 -4.20 7.96 2.37
C TRP A 229 -4.34 8.64 1.01
N PHE A 230 -5.39 9.43 0.83
CA PHE A 230 -5.62 10.25 -0.35
C PHE A 230 -5.18 11.69 -0.06
N LYS A 231 -4.40 12.32 -0.93
CA LYS A 231 -3.94 13.70 -0.76
C LYS A 231 -3.68 14.38 -2.10
N ASN A 232 -3.60 15.72 -2.11
CA ASN A 232 -3.18 16.54 -3.24
C ASN A 232 -3.85 16.15 -4.56
N HIS A 233 -5.18 16.10 -4.57
CA HIS A 233 -5.92 15.62 -5.74
C HIS A 233 -7.33 16.18 -5.83
N ASP A 234 -7.80 16.45 -7.04
CA ASP A 234 -9.15 17.01 -7.25
C ASP A 234 -10.22 15.91 -7.15
N LYS A 235 -10.19 14.95 -8.08
CA LYS A 235 -11.20 13.90 -8.25
C LYS A 235 -10.78 12.61 -7.53
N VAL A 236 -11.13 12.46 -6.25
CA VAL A 236 -10.58 11.35 -5.44
C VAL A 236 -11.14 9.98 -5.81
N MET A 237 -12.44 9.74 -5.63
CA MET A 237 -13.04 8.41 -5.76
C MET A 237 -14.42 8.47 -6.41
N LEU A 238 -14.56 7.80 -7.55
CA LEU A 238 -15.82 7.66 -8.27
C LEU A 238 -16.38 6.25 -8.11
N LEU A 239 -17.64 6.15 -7.67
CA LEU A 239 -18.40 4.90 -7.52
C LEU A 239 -19.63 4.97 -8.46
N GLY A 240 -19.59 4.24 -9.56
CA GLY A 240 -20.58 4.32 -10.64
C GLY A 240 -20.28 5.45 -11.63
N HIS A 241 -20.66 5.27 -12.90
CA HIS A 241 -20.34 6.23 -13.97
C HIS A 241 -21.58 6.83 -14.65
N HIS A 242 -22.71 6.11 -14.68
CA HIS A 242 -23.92 6.55 -15.38
C HIS A 242 -25.17 6.23 -14.57
N ASP A 243 -26.00 7.25 -14.33
CA ASP A 243 -27.22 7.16 -13.52
C ASP A 243 -28.29 6.24 -14.14
N SER A 244 -28.13 5.85 -15.41
CA SER A 244 -29.03 4.93 -16.14
C SER A 244 -28.50 3.50 -16.25
N PHE A 245 -27.35 3.17 -15.65
CA PHE A 245 -26.78 1.83 -15.74
C PHE A 245 -27.38 0.92 -14.67
N ILE A 246 -28.51 0.29 -15.00
CA ILE A 246 -29.30 -0.57 -14.09
C ILE A 246 -28.48 -1.67 -13.41
N GLN A 247 -27.37 -2.12 -14.03
CA GLN A 247 -26.51 -3.14 -13.43
C GLN A 247 -25.69 -2.60 -12.24
N ASP A 248 -25.52 -1.29 -12.06
CA ASP A 248 -24.83 -0.72 -10.88
C ASP A 248 -25.65 -0.87 -9.58
N LYS A 249 -26.93 -1.30 -9.64
CA LYS A 249 -27.74 -1.62 -8.45
C LYS A 249 -27.13 -2.70 -7.55
N ILE A 250 -26.26 -3.55 -8.10
CA ILE A 250 -25.57 -4.58 -7.33
C ILE A 250 -24.30 -4.04 -6.64
N MET A 251 -23.88 -2.81 -6.94
CA MET A 251 -22.65 -2.22 -6.42
C MET A 251 -22.70 -2.12 -4.90
N ARG A 252 -21.70 -2.70 -4.25
CA ARG A 252 -21.54 -2.68 -2.79
C ARG A 252 -20.08 -2.39 -2.48
N VAL A 253 -19.83 -1.19 -1.98
CA VAL A 253 -18.48 -0.69 -1.65
C VAL A 253 -18.45 -0.20 -0.20
N THR A 254 -17.49 -0.70 0.57
CA THR A 254 -17.21 -0.20 1.93
C THR A 254 -16.03 0.76 1.84
N VAL A 255 -16.22 2.01 2.26
CA VAL A 255 -15.16 3.01 2.41
C VAL A 255 -14.98 3.26 3.91
N ALA A 256 -13.85 2.83 4.49
CA ALA A 256 -13.66 2.88 5.95
C ALA A 256 -12.21 3.17 6.35
N PHE A 257 -11.99 3.96 7.40
CA PHE A 257 -10.66 4.25 7.97
C PHE A 257 -9.67 4.94 7.02
N ASN A 258 -10.11 5.43 5.86
CA ASN A 258 -9.26 6.19 4.95
C ASN A 258 -9.02 7.60 5.50
N SER A 259 -7.84 8.14 5.23
CA SER A 259 -7.52 9.54 5.44
C SER A 259 -7.65 10.30 4.13
N PHE A 260 -8.47 11.35 4.13
CA PHE A 260 -8.69 12.22 2.98
C PHE A 260 -8.12 13.61 3.29
N GLY A 261 -6.99 13.93 2.69
CA GLY A 261 -6.28 15.19 2.85
C GLY A 261 -4.81 15.00 3.21
N PRO A 262 -3.99 16.06 3.08
CA PRO A 262 -4.39 17.41 2.73
C PRO A 262 -4.76 17.56 1.25
N ASN A 263 -5.44 18.66 0.91
CA ASN A 263 -5.67 19.12 -0.47
C ASN A 263 -6.46 18.14 -1.38
N CYS A 264 -7.35 17.33 -0.81
CA CYS A 264 -8.40 16.67 -1.59
C CYS A 264 -9.54 17.65 -1.84
N LYS A 265 -10.02 17.78 -3.08
CA LYS A 265 -11.08 18.76 -3.41
C LYS A 265 -12.49 18.15 -3.37
N GLN A 266 -12.70 17.00 -4.01
CA GLN A 266 -14.04 16.41 -4.16
C GLN A 266 -14.01 14.88 -4.36
N ARG A 267 -15.21 14.28 -4.44
CA ARG A 267 -15.45 12.84 -4.68
C ARG A 267 -14.90 11.93 -3.56
N MET A 268 -15.32 12.13 -2.32
CA MET A 268 -14.87 11.36 -1.15
C MET A 268 -15.99 10.63 -0.39
N PRO A 269 -16.76 9.71 -1.01
CA PRO A 269 -16.79 9.39 -2.44
C PRO A 269 -17.78 10.28 -3.22
N ARG A 270 -17.74 10.22 -4.56
CA ARG A 270 -18.90 10.58 -5.41
C ARG A 270 -19.54 9.28 -5.88
N CYS A 271 -20.83 9.13 -5.60
CA CYS A 271 -21.63 8.01 -6.07
C CYS A 271 -22.59 8.49 -7.16
N SER A 272 -22.80 7.68 -8.19
CA SER A 272 -23.93 7.81 -9.11
C SER A 272 -24.98 6.78 -8.71
N ASP A 273 -26.20 7.23 -8.41
CA ASP A 273 -27.33 6.35 -8.11
C ASP A 273 -27.84 5.68 -9.39
N SER A 274 -28.29 4.42 -9.27
CA SER A 274 -28.92 3.63 -10.35
C SER A 274 -30.28 3.09 -9.93
#